data_AF-A0A6P2CKH7-F1
#
_entry.id   AF-A0A6P2CKH7-F1
#
_cell.length_a   1.000
_cell.length_b   1.000
_cell.length_c   1.000
_cell.angle_alpha   90.00
_cell.angle_beta   90.00
_cell.angle_gamma   90.00
#
_symmetry.space_group_name_H-M   'P 1'
#
loop_
_entity.id
_entity.type
_entity.pdbx_description
1 polymer ?
#
loop_
_entity_poly.entity_id
_entity_poly.type
_entity_poly.pdbx_seq_one_letter_code
_entity_poly.pdbx_strand_id
1 'polypeptide(L)'
;MTSLVKNKQFSFRTNDELLVKAQKIAAAEHFDMATIFNSVLEKMVAQDDVPVELIDEKQKRQDKIIQSLYTEIDQGYQDYKNNRVKGIDEAFSKYGA
;
A
#
# COMPACT_ATOMS: atom_id res chain seq x y z
N MET A 1 15.66 24.51 -6.99
CA MET A 1 14.49 23.60 -7.09
C MET A 1 14.21 23.41 -8.58
N THR A 2 14.36 22.19 -9.08
CA THR A 2 14.15 21.87 -10.50
C THR A 2 12.64 21.88 -10.76
N SER A 3 12.15 22.85 -11.52
CA SER A 3 10.73 22.91 -11.89
C SER A 3 10.41 21.69 -12.78
N LEU A 4 9.42 20.88 -12.39
CA LEU A 4 8.93 19.80 -13.23
C LEU A 4 8.24 20.42 -14.46
N VAL A 5 8.81 20.20 -15.64
CA VAL A 5 8.27 20.70 -16.92
C VAL A 5 7.50 19.57 -17.60
N LYS A 6 6.22 19.81 -17.92
CA LYS A 6 5.37 18.87 -18.67
C LYS A 6 5.77 18.89 -20.15
N ASN A 7 6.72 18.02 -20.55
CA ASN A 7 7.30 18.01 -21.90
C ASN A 7 7.31 16.63 -22.60
N LYS A 8 6.69 15.61 -22.00
CA LYS A 8 6.60 14.26 -22.57
C LYS A 8 5.15 13.78 -22.60
N GLN A 9 4.79 13.08 -23.68
CA GLN A 9 3.52 12.40 -23.81
C GLN A 9 3.62 10.97 -23.25
N PHE A 10 2.65 10.61 -22.43
CA PHE A 10 2.50 9.26 -21.87
C PHE A 10 1.19 8.66 -22.37
N SER A 11 1.27 7.50 -23.03
CA SER A 11 0.13 6.77 -23.55
C SER A 11 0.13 5.34 -23.00
N PHE A 12 -1.03 4.88 -22.55
CA PHE A 12 -1.21 3.51 -22.07
C PHE A 12 -2.53 2.94 -22.62
N ARG A 13 -2.63 1.62 -22.66
CA ARG A 13 -3.86 0.92 -23.06
C ARG A 13 -4.79 0.81 -21.86
N THR A 14 -6.06 1.10 -22.07
CA THR A 14 -7.11 0.98 -21.06
C THR A 14 -8.38 0.42 -21.68
N ASN A 15 -9.34 0.03 -20.84
CA ASN A 15 -10.68 -0.34 -21.28
C ASN A 15 -11.49 0.92 -21.65
N ASP A 16 -12.23 0.85 -22.75
CA ASP A 16 -12.99 1.98 -23.29
C ASP A 16 -14.11 2.44 -22.34
N GLU A 17 -14.90 1.51 -21.80
CA GLU A 17 -15.94 1.85 -20.83
C GLU A 17 -15.37 2.46 -19.54
N LEU A 18 -14.22 1.96 -19.10
CA LEU A 18 -13.51 2.50 -17.94
C LEU A 18 -13.10 3.95 -18.18
N LEU A 19 -12.52 4.23 -19.35
CA LEU A 19 -12.10 5.59 -19.72
C LEU A 19 -13.29 6.55 -19.77
N VAL A 20 -14.38 6.14 -20.42
CA VAL A 20 -15.59 6.97 -20.54
C VAL A 20 -16.19 7.28 -19.16
N LYS A 21 -16.23 6.29 -18.25
CA LYS A 21 -16.73 6.50 -16.88
C LYS A 21 -15.82 7.43 -16.09
N ALA A 22 -14.50 7.22 -16.15
CA ALA A 22 -13.53 8.07 -15.46
C ALA A 22 -13.57 9.52 -15.95
N GLN A 23 -13.70 9.75 -17.26
CA GLN A 23 -13.84 11.08 -17.84
C GLN A 23 -15.08 11.82 -17.33
N LYS A 24 -16.22 11.11 -17.19
CA LYS A 24 -17.44 11.71 -16.61
C LYS A 24 -17.24 12.14 -15.17
N ILE A 25 -16.54 11.34 -14.36
CA ILE A 25 -16.24 11.67 -12.96
C ILE A 25 -15.30 12.87 -12.89
N ALA A 26 -14.21 12.87 -13.67
CA ALA A 26 -13.26 13.96 -13.72
C ALA A 26 -13.93 15.28 -14.14
N ALA A 27 -14.81 15.24 -15.16
CA ALA A 27 -15.57 16.40 -15.59
C ALA A 27 -16.53 16.93 -14.52
N ALA A 28 -17.16 16.04 -13.73
CA ALA A 28 -18.05 16.43 -12.64
C ALA A 28 -17.30 17.15 -11.51
N GLU A 29 -16.03 16.80 -11.28
CA GLU A 29 -15.16 17.46 -10.29
C GLU A 29 -14.34 18.62 -10.86
N HIS A 30 -14.61 19.03 -12.11
CA HIS A 30 -13.87 20.09 -12.83
C HIS A 30 -12.37 19.83 -12.99
N PHE A 31 -11.96 18.57 -13.00
CA PHE A 31 -10.59 18.17 -13.25
C PHE A 31 -10.41 17.64 -14.68
N ASP A 32 -9.30 18.00 -15.31
CA ASP A 32 -8.86 17.37 -16.55
C ASP A 32 -8.08 16.08 -16.26
N MET A 33 -8.24 15.07 -17.13
CA MET A 33 -7.58 13.78 -16.96
C MET A 33 -6.05 13.91 -16.94
N ALA A 34 -5.47 14.82 -17.72
CA ALA A 34 -4.02 15.02 -17.69
C ALA A 34 -3.56 15.58 -16.34
N THR A 35 -4.35 16.45 -15.70
CA THR A 35 -4.05 16.97 -14.36
C THR A 35 -4.08 15.86 -13.32
N ILE A 36 -5.08 14.97 -13.38
CA ILE A 36 -5.21 13.82 -12.49
C ILE A 36 -4.00 12.89 -12.64
N PHE A 37 -3.64 12.50 -13.87
CA PHE A 37 -2.52 11.61 -14.10
C PHE A 37 -1.17 12.22 -13.69
N ASN A 38 -0.94 13.50 -13.96
CA ASN A 38 0.27 14.17 -13.48
C ASN A 38 0.33 14.20 -11.95
N SER A 39 -0.81 14.44 -11.27
CA SER A 39 -0.86 14.42 -9.80
C SER A 39 -0.48 13.06 -9.22
N VAL A 40 -0.83 11.96 -9.91
CA VAL A 40 -0.41 10.61 -9.50
C VAL A 40 1.12 10.46 -9.63
N LEU A 41 1.70 10.88 -10.75
CA LEU A 41 3.15 10.81 -10.97
C LEU A 41 3.93 11.68 -9.97
N GLU A 42 3.43 12.90 -9.70
CA GLU A 42 4.02 13.80 -8.72
C GLU A 42 3.97 13.20 -7.31
N LYS A 43 2.86 12.57 -6.92
CA LYS A 43 2.75 11.86 -5.64
C LYS A 43 3.72 10.68 -5.55
N MET A 44 3.85 9.88 -6.61
CA MET A 44 4.80 8.76 -6.63
C MET A 44 6.23 9.23 -6.39
N VAL A 45 6.64 10.30 -7.09
CA VAL A 45 7.99 10.87 -6.93
C VAL A 45 8.18 11.50 -5.56
N ALA A 46 7.15 12.17 -5.01
CA ALA A 46 7.21 12.79 -3.69
C ALA A 46 7.30 11.76 -2.56
N GLN A 47 6.68 10.59 -2.72
CA GLN A 47 6.64 9.53 -1.71
C GLN A 47 7.74 8.48 -1.89
N ASP A 48 8.46 8.51 -3.02
CA ASP A 48 9.40 7.46 -3.46
C ASP A 48 8.76 6.06 -3.46
N ASP A 49 7.44 6.00 -3.66
CA ASP A 49 6.63 4.80 -3.58
C ASP A 49 5.38 4.91 -4.46
N VAL A 50 4.76 3.79 -4.78
CA VAL A 50 3.49 3.76 -5.50
C VAL A 50 2.34 3.95 -4.50
N PRO A 51 1.38 4.87 -4.73
CA PRO A 51 0.27 5.07 -3.81
C PRO A 51 -0.49 3.76 -3.57
N VAL A 52 -0.55 3.33 -2.32
CA VAL A 52 -1.12 2.04 -1.89
C VAL A 52 -2.61 1.93 -2.25
N GLU A 53 -3.31 3.05 -2.43
CA GLU A 53 -4.69 3.06 -2.92
C GLU A 53 -4.83 2.58 -4.36
N LEU A 54 -3.76 2.61 -5.16
CA LEU A 54 -3.74 2.25 -6.58
C LEU A 54 -3.33 0.81 -6.86
N ILE A 55 -2.82 0.06 -5.87
CA ILE A 55 -2.17 -1.25 -6.10
C ILE A 55 -2.98 -2.47 -5.66
N ASP A 56 -4.21 -2.27 -5.17
CA ASP A 56 -5.18 -3.33 -4.89
C ASP A 56 -4.78 -4.31 -3.76
N GLU A 57 -5.77 -4.96 -3.16
CA GLU A 57 -5.77 -5.62 -1.83
C GLU A 57 -4.64 -6.61 -1.51
N LYS A 58 -3.92 -7.11 -2.52
CA LYS A 58 -2.92 -8.17 -2.34
C LYS A 58 -1.70 -7.68 -1.58
N GLN A 59 -1.23 -6.46 -1.85
CA GLN A 59 -0.17 -5.83 -1.07
C GLN A 59 -0.67 -5.39 0.31
N LYS A 60 -1.90 -4.88 0.43
CA LYS A 60 -2.53 -4.63 1.75
C LYS A 60 -2.61 -5.88 2.63
N ARG A 61 -2.87 -7.06 2.06
CA ARG A 61 -2.80 -8.33 2.82
C ARG A 61 -1.38 -8.66 3.24
N GLN A 62 -0.40 -8.44 2.37
CA GLN A 62 0.99 -8.69 2.66
C GLN A 62 1.49 -7.77 3.78
N ASP A 63 1.14 -6.49 3.74
CA ASP A 63 1.45 -5.51 4.79
C ASP A 63 0.74 -5.83 6.10
N LYS A 64 -0.54 -6.25 6.06
CA LYS A 64 -1.26 -6.72 7.27
C LYS A 64 -0.62 -7.95 7.90
N ILE A 65 -0.17 -8.91 7.09
CA ILE A 65 0.55 -10.10 7.57
C ILE A 65 1.89 -9.69 8.17
N ILE A 66 2.66 -8.84 7.48
CA ILE A 66 3.96 -8.36 7.97
C ILE A 66 3.78 -7.56 9.28
N GLN A 67 2.76 -6.72 9.36
CA GLN A 67 2.45 -5.94 10.54
C GLN A 67 1.95 -6.82 11.70
N SER A 68 1.17 -7.87 11.43
CA SER A 68 0.80 -8.83 12.47
C SER A 68 2.01 -9.61 12.98
N LEU A 69 2.94 -9.99 12.09
CA LEU A 69 4.20 -10.63 12.48
C LEU A 69 5.05 -9.71 13.37
N TYR A 70 5.20 -8.43 13.02
CA TYR A 70 5.90 -7.47 13.88
C TYR A 70 5.23 -7.29 15.24
N THR A 71 3.89 -7.25 15.26
CA THR A 71 3.11 -7.14 16.51
C THR A 71 3.30 -8.38 17.38
N GLU A 72 3.28 -9.58 16.79
CA GLU A 72 3.49 -10.85 17.49
C GLU A 72 4.91 -10.94 18.08
N ILE A 73 5.92 -10.50 17.31
CA ILE A 73 7.31 -10.44 17.78
C ILE A 73 7.47 -9.46 18.95
N ASP A 74 6.91 -8.24 18.84
CA ASP A 74 6.98 -7.26 19.92
C ASP A 74 6.25 -7.77 21.17
N GLN A 75 5.08 -8.38 21.01
CA GLN A 75 4.33 -8.94 22.12
C GLN A 75 5.10 -10.08 22.81
N GLY A 76 5.72 -10.98 22.05
CA GLY A 76 6.62 -12.00 22.60
C GLY A 76 7.81 -11.42 23.35
N TYR A 77 8.39 -10.33 22.85
CA TYR A 77 9.48 -9.61 23.52
C TYR A 77 9.03 -8.93 24.82
N GLN A 78 7.84 -8.32 24.85
CA GLN A 78 7.26 -7.74 26.06
C GLN A 78 6.89 -8.82 27.08
N ASP A 79 6.39 -9.97 26.65
CA ASP A 79 6.08 -11.08 27.53
C ASP A 79 7.35 -11.70 28.15
N TYR A 80 8.43 -11.79 27.38
CA TYR A 80 9.75 -12.13 27.91
C TYR A 80 10.22 -11.13 28.98
N LYS A 81 10.16 -9.82 28.70
CA LYS A 81 10.55 -8.77 29.67
C LYS A 81 9.74 -8.79 30.96
N ASN A 82 8.46 -9.13 30.87
CA ASN A 82 7.54 -9.15 32.00
C ASN A 82 7.49 -10.51 32.72
N ASN A 83 8.43 -11.42 32.45
CA ASN A 83 8.46 -12.80 32.96
C ASN A 83 7.18 -13.60 32.70
N ARG A 84 6.42 -13.24 31.66
CA ARG A 84 5.25 -13.98 31.17
C ARG A 84 5.69 -15.00 30.12
N VAL A 85 6.67 -15.83 30.49
CA VAL A 85 7.23 -16.86 29.63
C VAL A 85 6.60 -18.22 29.91
N LYS A 86 6.36 -19.00 28.87
CA LYS A 86 5.90 -20.38 28.99
C LYS A 86 7.10 -21.31 29.12
N GLY A 87 6.95 -22.37 29.93
CA GLY A 87 7.93 -23.45 30.00
C GLY A 87 8.04 -24.18 28.65
N ILE A 88 9.19 -24.79 28.38
CA ILE A 88 9.46 -25.50 27.12
C ILE A 88 8.37 -26.56 26.85
N ASP A 89 8.00 -27.35 27.85
CA ASP A 89 6.96 -28.38 27.69
C ASP A 89 5.59 -27.79 27.32
N GLU A 90 5.24 -26.63 27.87
CA GLU A 90 3.99 -25.93 27.57
C GLU A 90 4.04 -25.31 26.17
N ALA A 91 5.18 -24.74 25.76
CA ALA A 91 5.39 -24.15 24.44
C ALA A 91 5.27 -25.20 23.33
N PHE A 92 5.76 -26.42 23.55
CA PHE A 92 5.73 -27.51 22.57
C PHE A 92 4.52 -28.45 22.69
N SER A 93 3.72 -28.33 23.76
CA SER A 93 2.53 -29.17 23.99
C SER A 93 1.54 -29.23 22.82
N LYS A 94 1.44 -28.15 22.03
CA LYS A 94 0.55 -28.06 20.86
C LYS A 94 1.09 -28.76 19.60
N TYR A 95 2.39 -29.03 19.55
CA TYR A 95 3.05 -29.57 18.36
C TYR A 95 3.20 -31.09 18.42
N GLY A 96 2.97 -31.70 19.60
CA GLY A 96 3.11 -33.15 19.81
C GLY A 96 4.56 -33.60 19.76
N ALA A 97 4.98 -34.40 20.73
CA ALA A 97 6.22 -35.18 20.63
C ALA A 97 5.98 -36.43 19.78
#